data_AF-A0A0Q8XU72-F1
#
_entry.id   AF-A0A0Q8XU72-F1
#
_cell.length_a   1.000
_cell.length_b   1.000
_cell.length_c   1.000
_cell.angle_alpha   90.00
_cell.angle_beta   90.00
_cell.angle_gamma   90.00
#
_symmetry.space_group_name_H-M   'P 1'
#
loop_
_entity.id
_entity.type
_entity.pdbx_description
1 polymer ?
#
loop_
_entity_poly.entity_id
_entity_poly.type
_entity_poly.pdbx_seq_one_letter_code
_entity_poly.pdbx_strand_id
1 'polypeptide(L)' 'MSNLIERLIAAHRILNREIRRELARRLPDPLRLSRLKKERLAIKDRLFRHFPDAAEMRRVARGAIARARHA' A
#
# COMPACT_ATOMS: atom_id res chain seq x y z
N MET A 1 -15.89 -6.56 -10.88
CA MET A 1 -14.42 -6.82 -10.83
C MET A 1 -13.66 -5.65 -10.19
N SER A 2 -13.97 -5.25 -8.94
CA SER A 2 -13.28 -4.14 -8.21
C SER A 2 -12.58 -4.58 -6.91
N ASN A 3 -12.91 -5.78 -6.42
CA ASN A 3 -12.59 -6.21 -5.06
C ASN A 3 -11.09 -6.51 -4.86
N LEU A 4 -10.40 -7.08 -5.87
CA LEU A 4 -8.97 -7.40 -5.77
C LEU A 4 -8.11 -6.13 -5.68
N ILE A 5 -8.42 -5.12 -6.48
CA ILE A 5 -7.68 -3.86 -6.51
C ILE A 5 -7.90 -3.09 -5.21
N GLU A 6 -9.15 -3.01 -4.74
CA GLU A 6 -9.49 -2.37 -3.47
C GLU A 6 -8.78 -3.06 -2.30
N ARG A 7 -8.71 -4.40 -2.29
CA ARG A 7 -7.94 -5.17 -1.30
C ARG A 7 -6.44 -4.89 -1.36
N LEU A 8 -5.85 -4.80 -2.56
CA LEU A 8 -4.44 -4.48 -2.72
C LEU A 8 -4.10 -3.06 -2.25
N ILE A 9 -4.99 -2.10 -2.52
CA ILE A 9 -4.86 -0.71 -2.03
C ILE A 9 -4.99 -0.68 -0.50
N ALA A 10 -5.96 -1.40 0.07
CA ALA A 10 -6.13 -1.50 1.52
C ALA A 10 -4.89 -2.11 2.19
N ALA A 11 -4.38 -3.23 1.65
CA ALA A 11 -3.16 -3.86 2.14
C ALA A 11 -1.95 -2.93 2.05
N HIS A 12 -1.81 -2.18 0.95
CA HIS A 12 -0.76 -1.16 0.81
C HIS A 12 -0.85 -0.05 1.87
N ARG A 13 -2.07 0.37 2.25
CA ARG A 13 -2.28 1.35 3.32
C ARG A 13 -1.91 0.80 4.69
N ILE A 14 -2.28 -0.44 4.98
CA ILE A 14 -1.93 -1.12 6.24
C ILE A 14 -0.41 -1.20 6.38
N LEU A 15 0.29 -1.67 5.34
CA LEU A 15 1.76 -1.73 5.35
C LEU A 15 2.42 -0.36 5.54
N ASN A 16 1.94 0.70 4.87
CA ASN A 16 2.49 2.04 5.12
C ASN A 16 2.22 2.52 6.54
N ARG A 17 1.07 2.19 7.14
CA ARG A 17 0.78 2.52 8.53
C ARG A 17 1.70 1.76 9.48
N GLU A 18 1.96 0.49 9.22
CA GLU A 18 2.89 -0.31 10.02
C GLU A 18 4.33 0.16 9.88
N ILE A 19 4.79 0.52 8.68
CA ILE A 19 6.12 1.12 8.47
C ILE A 19 6.24 2.43 9.27
N ARG A 20 5.23 3.30 9.22
CA ARG A 20 5.24 4.56 10.00
C ARG A 20 5.22 4.29 11.51
N ARG A 21 4.44 3.31 11.97
CA ARG A 21 4.40 2.89 13.37
C ARG A 21 5.76 2.35 13.82
N GLU A 22 6.40 1.51 13.01
CA GLU A 22 7.72 0.95 13.33
C GLU A 22 8.79 2.03 13.38
N LEU A 23 8.79 2.98 12.43
CA LEU A 23 9.69 4.14 12.44
C LEU A 23 9.46 5.09 13.61
N ALA A 24 8.23 5.18 14.11
CA ALA A 24 7.88 6.02 15.26
C ALA A 24 8.23 5.39 16.61
N ARG A 25 8.70 4.14 16.65
CA ARG A 25 9.16 3.49 17.89
C ARG A 25 10.48 4.08 18.36
N ARG A 26 10.69 4.11 19.68
CA ARG A 26 11.96 4.53 20.31
C ARG A 26 13.14 3.65 19.88
N LEU A 27 12.88 2.37 19.59
CA LEU A 27 13.83 1.41 19.04
C LEU A 27 13.18 0.72 17.82
N PRO A 28 13.38 1.25 16.60
CA PRO A 28 12.86 0.63 15.39
C PRO A 28 13.65 -0.66 15.07
N ASP A 29 12.94 -1.74 14.72
CA ASP A 29 13.57 -2.97 14.25
C ASP A 29 13.86 -2.88 12.73
N PRO A 30 15.14 -2.84 12.31
CA PRO A 30 15.51 -2.71 10.91
C PRO A 30 15.15 -3.95 10.07
N LEU A 31 15.14 -5.15 10.65
CA LEU A 31 14.74 -6.38 9.96
C LEU A 31 13.24 -6.36 9.69
N ARG A 32 12.46 -5.96 10.69
CA ARG A 32 11.00 -5.78 10.56
C ARG A 32 10.67 -4.69 9.53
N LEU A 33 11.40 -3.57 9.55
CA LEU A 33 11.27 -2.51 8.54
C LEU A 33 11.60 -2.98 7.13
N SER A 34 12.68 -3.75 6.96
CA SER A 34 13.06 -4.33 5.67
C SER A 34 11.99 -5.27 5.14
N ARG A 35 11.46 -6.15 6.00
CA ARG A 35 10.35 -7.05 5.67
C ARG A 35 9.09 -6.30 5.22
N LEU A 36 8.67 -5.30 5.99
CA LEU A 36 7.50 -4.47 5.64
C LEU A 36 7.69 -3.72 4.32
N LYS A 37 8.90 -3.21 4.06
CA LYS A 37 9.23 -2.56 2.78
C LYS A 37 9.19 -3.55 1.60
N LYS A 38 9.67 -4.78 1.80
CA LYS A 38 9.66 -5.85 0.78
C LYS A 38 8.24 -6.31 0.48
N GLU A 39 7.41 -6.48 1.49
CA GLU A 39 5.98 -6.79 1.32
C GLU A 39 5.25 -5.66 0.59
N ARG A 40 5.56 -4.40 0.92
CA ARG A 40 5.00 -3.24 0.22
C ARG A 40 5.39 -3.22 -1.27
N LEU A 41 6.63 -3.59 -1.58
CA LEU A 41 7.13 -3.69 -2.95
C LEU A 41 6.40 -4.80 -3.72
N ALA A 42 6.26 -5.98 -3.13
CA ALA A 42 5.53 -7.09 -3.76
C ALA A 42 4.07 -6.73 -4.09
N ILE A 43 3.38 -5.99 -3.21
CA ILE A 43 2.03 -5.48 -3.49
C ILE A 43 2.04 -4.46 -4.63
N LYS A 44 3.03 -3.57 -4.67
CA LYS A 44 3.20 -2.61 -5.77
C LYS A 44 3.43 -3.35 -7.10
N ASP A 45 4.30 -4.35 -7.12
CA ASP A 45 4.58 -5.13 -8.33
C ASP A 45 3.35 -5.91 -8.81
N ARG A 46 2.55 -6.44 -7.87
CA ARG A 46 1.28 -7.09 -8.18
C ARG A 46 0.26 -6.09 -8.75
N LEU A 47 0.19 -4.88 -8.21
CA LEU A 47 -0.64 -3.80 -8.74
C LEU A 47 -0.20 -3.40 -10.15
N PHE A 48 1.10 -3.25 -10.39
CA PHE A 48 1.65 -2.95 -11.72
C PHE A 48 1.34 -4.05 -12.75
N ARG A 49 1.31 -5.32 -12.33
CA ARG A 49 0.91 -6.41 -13.22
C ARG A 49 -0.58 -6.34 -13.62
N HIS A 50 -1.43 -5.73 -12.80
CA HIS A 50 -2.85 -5.53 -13.08
C HIS A 50 -3.17 -4.16 -13.69
N PHE A 51 -2.26 -3.19 -13.57
CA PHE A 51 -2.34 -1.84 -14.12
C PHE A 51 -1.09 -1.54 -14.95
N PRO A 52 -1.13 -1.72 -16.28
CA PRO A 52 0.01 -1.45 -17.14
C PRO A 52 0.42 0.04 -17.14
N ASP A 53 -0.47 0.94 -16.72
CA ASP A 53 -0.20 2.37 -16.63
C ASP A 53 -0.10 2.86 -15.17
N ALA A 54 1.08 3.38 -14.81
CA ALA A 54 1.35 4.00 -13.51
C ALA A 54 0.49 5.25 -13.26
N ALA A 55 0.07 5.96 -14.33
CA ALA A 55 -0.81 7.10 -14.22
C ALA A 55 -2.24 6.68 -13.84
N GLU A 56 -2.73 5.58 -14.41
CA GLU A 56 -3.99 4.95 -14.06
C GLU A 56 -3.98 4.44 -12.61
N MET A 57 -2.90 3.80 -12.17
CA MET A 57 -2.72 3.38 -10.78
C MET A 57 -2.84 4.58 -9.82
N ARG A 58 -2.22 5.72 -10.13
CA ARG A 58 -2.35 6.95 -9.31
C ARG A 58 -3.78 7.51 -9.33
N ARG A 59 -4.51 7.39 -10.44
CA ARG A 59 -5.92 7.82 -10.57
C ARG A 59 -6.82 6.98 -9.66
N VAL A 60 -6.70 5.66 -9.75
CA VAL A 60 -7.47 4.70 -8.94
C VAL A 60 -7.12 4.82 -7.46
N ALA A 61 -5.83 4.96 -7.12
CA ALA A 61 -5.40 5.19 -5.74
C ALA A 61 -5.99 6.49 -5.17
N ARG A 62 -6.00 7.59 -5.93
CA ARG A 62 -6.63 8.85 -5.51
C ARG A 62 -8.14 8.70 -5.31
N GLY A 63 -8.83 8.02 -6.22
CA GLY A 63 -10.27 7.74 -6.08
C GLY A 63 -10.61 6.85 -4.89
N ALA A 64 -9.80 5.82 -4.62
CA ALA A 64 -9.96 4.96 -3.44
C ALA A 64 -9.67 5.70 -2.12
N ILE A 65 -8.70 6.62 -2.11
CA ILE A 65 -8.41 7.49 -0.95
C ILE A 65 -9.60 8.42 -0.67
N ALA A 66 -10.19 9.02 -1.71
CA ALA A 66 -11.35 9.90 -1.57
C ALA A 66 -12.57 9.13 -1.02
N ARG A 67 -12.85 7.93 -1.54
CA ARG A 67 -13.96 7.09 -1.07
C ARG A 67 -13.79 6.61 0.38
N ALA A 68 -12.57 6.26 0.78
CA ALA A 68 -12.27 5.82 2.14
C ALA A 68 -12.21 6.97 3.18
N ARG A 69 -12.38 8.23 2.76
CA ARG A 69 -12.52 9.39 3.65
C ARG A 69 -13.99 9.75 3.92
N HIS A 70 -14.90 9.13 3.18
CA HIS A 70 -16.36 9.32 3.25
C HIS A 70 -17.12 8.10 3.78
N ALA A 71 -16.41 7.06 4.24
CA ALA A 71 -16.96 5.89 4.92
C ALA A 71 -16.39 5.83 6.34
#